data_AF-A0A2M8PF26-F1
#
_entry.id   AF-A0A2M8PF26-F1
#
_cell.length_a   1.000
_cell.length_b   1.000
_cell.length_c   1.000
_cell.angle_alpha   90.00
_cell.angle_beta   90.00
_cell.angle_gamma   90.00
#
_symmetry.space_group_name_H-M   'P 1'
#
loop_
_entity.id
_entity.type
_entity.pdbx_description
1 polymer ?
#
loop_
_entity_poly.entity_id
_entity_poly.type
_entity_poly.pdbx_seq_one_letter_code
_entity_poly.pdbx_strand_id
1 'polypeptide(L)'
;MTPEQERATRALFEGDRSQVERLLRERAQTPYEWWLLACAVEDEREREALLRRVHERGELPYADLAWQILQREAYFAAQLAQGAWWANRRFWQVLAYLALIFGLAFALALLLS
;
A
#
# COMPACT_ATOMS: atom_id res chain seq x y z
N MET A 1 -0.08 -29.83 -3.96
CA MET A 1 -1.10 -29.12 -3.16
C MET A 1 -1.80 -30.15 -2.29
N THR A 2 -2.03 -29.87 -1.01
CA THR A 2 -2.69 -30.79 -0.06
C THR A 2 -4.22 -30.62 -0.06
N PRO A 3 -5.01 -31.60 0.42
CA PRO A 3 -6.47 -31.46 0.52
C PRO A 3 -6.93 -30.29 1.40
N GLU A 4 -6.11 -29.88 2.37
CA GLU A 4 -6.37 -28.70 3.21
C GLU A 4 -6.10 -27.40 2.47
N GLN A 5 -5.04 -27.36 1.65
CA GLN A 5 -4.76 -26.23 0.76
C GLN A 5 -5.87 -26.07 -0.28
N GLU A 6 -6.39 -27.15 -0.84
CA GLU A 6 -7.54 -27.11 -1.76
C GLU A 6 -8.80 -26.54 -1.10
N ARG A 7 -9.12 -26.98 0.12
CA ARG A 7 -10.26 -26.47 0.89
C ARG A 7 -10.08 -25.00 1.25
N ALA A 8 -8.90 -24.60 1.71
CA ALA A 8 -8.61 -23.20 2.03
C ALA A 8 -8.66 -22.31 0.78
N THR A 9 -8.11 -22.75 -0.35
CA THR A 9 -8.21 -22.03 -1.61
C THR A 9 -9.65 -21.87 -2.06
N ARG A 10 -10.48 -22.93 -1.96
CA ARG A 10 -11.90 -22.84 -2.27
C ARG A 10 -12.63 -21.88 -1.35
N ALA A 11 -12.39 -21.96 -0.04
CA ALA A 11 -12.97 -21.04 0.94
C ALA A 11 -12.60 -19.59 0.63
N LEU A 12 -11.36 -19.32 0.21
CA LEU A 12 -10.92 -17.99 -0.22
C LEU A 12 -11.72 -17.49 -1.43
N PHE A 13 -11.96 -18.35 -2.44
CA PHE A 13 -12.78 -18.00 -3.61
C PHE A 13 -14.27 -17.83 -3.28
N GLU A 14 -14.78 -18.56 -2.31
CA GLU A 14 -16.14 -18.43 -1.79
C GLU A 14 -16.29 -17.20 -0.86
N GLY A 15 -15.18 -16.53 -0.53
CA GLY A 15 -15.14 -15.37 0.37
C GLY A 15 -15.20 -15.73 1.86
N ASP A 16 -15.14 -17.01 2.22
CA ASP A 16 -15.13 -17.49 3.61
C ASP A 16 -13.72 -17.42 4.23
N ARG A 17 -13.29 -16.20 4.56
CA ARG A 17 -12.00 -15.91 5.20
C ARG A 17 -11.84 -16.63 6.55
N SER A 18 -12.91 -16.73 7.32
CA SER A 18 -12.92 -17.38 8.63
C SER A 18 -12.53 -18.86 8.55
N GLN A 19 -12.99 -19.53 7.50
CA GLN A 19 -12.65 -20.91 7.22
C GLN A 19 -11.20 -21.07 6.77
N VAL A 20 -10.65 -20.13 5.99
CA VAL A 20 -9.23 -20.13 5.63
C VAL A 20 -8.36 -20.06 6.89
N GLU A 21 -8.64 -19.11 7.78
CA GLU A 21 -7.89 -18.99 9.04
C GLU A 21 -7.99 -20.26 9.89
N ARG A 22 -9.20 -20.79 10.08
CA ARG A 22 -9.41 -22.02 10.86
C ARG A 22 -8.65 -23.22 10.29
N LEU A 23 -8.59 -23.36 8.96
CA LEU A 23 -7.92 -24.48 8.30
C LEU A 23 -6.39 -24.39 8.35
N LEU A 24 -5.83 -23.18 8.43
CA LEU A 24 -4.39 -22.95 8.21
C LEU A 24 -3.63 -22.50 9.46
N ARG A 25 -4.29 -21.88 10.44
CA ARG A 25 -3.63 -21.21 11.56
C ARG A 25 -3.13 -22.17 12.65
N GLU A 26 -3.72 -23.36 12.76
CA GLU A 26 -3.41 -24.35 13.82
C GLU A 26 -2.20 -25.25 13.52
N ARG A 27 -1.53 -25.08 12.37
CA ARG A 27 -0.47 -25.98 11.90
C ARG A 27 0.80 -25.26 11.45
N ALA A 28 1.89 -26.01 11.35
CA ALA A 28 3.11 -25.52 10.71
C ALA A 28 2.81 -25.15 9.26
N GLN A 29 2.99 -23.88 8.93
CA GLN A 29 2.61 -23.31 7.65
C GLN A 29 3.76 -23.39 6.65
N THR A 30 3.44 -23.84 5.45
CA THR A 30 4.30 -23.72 4.26
C THR A 30 4.21 -22.30 3.69
N PRO A 31 5.14 -21.88 2.82
CA PRO A 31 5.05 -20.57 2.17
C PRO A 31 3.74 -20.34 1.40
N TYR A 32 3.19 -21.38 0.78
CA TYR A 32 1.89 -21.30 0.11
C TYR A 32 0.73 -21.06 1.11
N GLU A 33 0.81 -21.62 2.32
CA GLU A 33 -0.21 -21.42 3.35
C GLU A 33 -0.09 -20.04 4.00
N TRP A 34 1.13 -19.50 4.15
CA TRP A 34 1.30 -18.08 4.49
C TRP A 34 0.69 -17.16 3.45
N TRP A 35 0.81 -17.50 2.16
CA TRP A 35 0.18 -16.74 1.10
C TRP A 35 -1.35 -16.76 1.21
N LEU A 36 -1.96 -17.94 1.37
CA LEU A 36 -3.41 -18.06 1.55
C LEU A 36 -3.92 -17.34 2.80
N LEU A 37 -3.18 -17.42 3.91
CA LEU A 37 -3.48 -16.67 5.13
C LEU A 37 -3.38 -15.16 4.88
N ALA A 38 -2.34 -14.68 4.19
CA ALA A 38 -2.21 -13.26 3.86
C ALA A 38 -3.40 -12.74 3.01
N CYS A 39 -3.99 -13.59 2.17
CA CYS A 39 -5.18 -13.23 1.40
C CYS A 39 -6.48 -13.20 2.24
N ALA A 40 -6.51 -13.89 3.38
CA ALA A 40 -7.70 -14.02 4.22
C ALA A 40 -7.72 -13.08 5.43
N VAL A 41 -6.56 -12.75 5.98
CA VAL A 41 -6.41 -11.93 7.19
C VAL A 41 -6.82 -10.47 6.92
N GLU A 42 -7.61 -9.91 7.83
CA GLU A 42 -8.07 -8.51 7.76
C GLU A 42 -7.12 -7.51 8.44
N ASP A 43 -6.35 -7.97 9.42
CA ASP A 43 -5.36 -7.12 10.08
C ASP A 43 -4.19 -6.86 9.13
N GLU A 44 -4.03 -5.59 8.76
CA GLU A 44 -3.00 -5.13 7.82
C GLU A 44 -1.57 -5.49 8.27
N ARG A 45 -1.28 -5.39 9.58
CA ARG A 45 0.06 -5.68 10.10
C ARG A 45 0.35 -7.17 10.04
N GLU A 46 -0.63 -7.99 10.35
CA GLU A 46 -0.50 -9.45 10.24
C GLU A 46 -0.37 -9.87 8.77
N ARG A 47 -1.18 -9.28 7.87
CA ARG A 47 -1.07 -9.49 6.42
C ARG A 47 0.32 -9.16 5.90
N GLU A 48 0.86 -7.98 6.24
CA GLU A 48 2.22 -7.60 5.85
C GLU A 48 3.26 -8.59 6.38
N ALA A 49 3.14 -9.01 7.64
CA ALA A 49 4.07 -9.96 8.24
C ALA A 49 4.06 -11.32 7.53
N LEU A 50 2.87 -11.79 7.11
CA LEU A 50 2.73 -13.02 6.32
C LEU A 50 3.34 -12.85 4.94
N LEU A 51 3.09 -11.75 4.23
CA LEU A 51 3.69 -11.48 2.92
C LEU A 51 5.22 -11.42 2.98
N ARG A 52 5.80 -10.82 4.04
CA ARG A 52 7.26 -10.84 4.25
C ARG A 52 7.80 -12.27 4.41
N ARG A 53 7.11 -13.12 5.16
CA ARG A 53 7.49 -14.54 5.28
C ARG A 53 7.38 -15.30 3.95
N VAL A 54 6.35 -15.02 3.15
CA VAL A 54 6.22 -15.59 1.79
C VAL A 54 7.39 -15.15 0.92
N HIS A 55 7.77 -13.88 0.98
CA HIS A 55 8.93 -13.37 0.23
C HIS A 55 10.24 -14.04 0.65
N GLU A 56 10.50 -14.14 1.95
CA GLU A 56 11.76 -14.65 2.50
C GLU A 56 11.97 -16.16 2.27
N ARG A 57 10.87 -16.93 2.21
CA ARG A 57 10.92 -18.40 2.27
C ARG A 57 10.15 -19.11 1.16
N GLY A 58 9.44 -18.35 0.32
CA GLY A 58 8.64 -18.89 -0.78
C GLY A 58 9.47 -19.24 -2.01
N GLU A 59 8.92 -20.14 -2.82
CA GLU A 59 9.42 -20.39 -4.17
C GLU A 59 8.83 -19.37 -5.15
N LEU A 60 9.51 -19.17 -6.28
CA LEU A 60 8.94 -18.41 -7.40
C LEU A 60 7.70 -19.14 -7.95
N PRO A 61 6.62 -18.43 -8.31
CA PRO A 61 6.51 -16.97 -8.43
C PRO A 61 6.00 -16.25 -7.17
N TYR A 62 5.60 -16.98 -6.12
CA TYR A 62 4.90 -16.41 -4.96
C TYR A 62 5.79 -15.45 -4.15
N ALA A 63 7.08 -15.75 -4.02
CA ALA A 63 8.03 -14.88 -3.33
C ALA A 63 8.19 -13.51 -4.02
N ASP A 64 8.16 -13.48 -5.35
CA ASP A 64 8.26 -12.25 -6.14
C ASP A 64 6.96 -11.44 -6.09
N LEU A 65 5.80 -12.11 -6.21
CA LEU A 65 4.51 -11.46 -6.06
C LEU A 65 4.31 -10.81 -4.68
N ALA A 66 4.70 -11.51 -3.61
CA ALA A 66 4.64 -10.97 -2.26
C ALA A 66 5.51 -9.71 -2.12
N TRP A 67 6.70 -9.71 -2.71
CA TRP A 67 7.57 -8.53 -2.74
C TRP A 67 6.96 -7.36 -3.51
N GLN A 68 6.43 -7.62 -4.71
CA GLN A 68 5.81 -6.58 -5.53
C GLN A 68 4.62 -5.92 -4.82
N ILE A 69 3.80 -6.69 -4.10
CA ILE A 69 2.68 -6.16 -3.31
C ILE A 69 3.21 -5.22 -2.22
N LEU A 70 4.18 -5.68 -1.42
CA LEU A 70 4.77 -4.88 -0.34
C LEU A 70 5.38 -3.57 -0.84
N GLN A 71 6.11 -3.62 -1.97
CA GLN A 71 6.70 -2.42 -2.58
C GLN A 71 5.63 -1.44 -3.06
N ARG A 72 4.59 -1.94 -3.74
CA ARG A 72 3.50 -1.11 -4.25
C ARG A 72 2.76 -0.40 -3.11
N GLU A 73 2.50 -1.11 -2.02
CA GLU A 73 1.78 -0.56 -0.86
C GLU A 73 2.62 0.48 -0.12
N ALA A 74 3.91 0.22 0.09
CA ALA A 74 4.83 1.21 0.65
C ALA A 74 4.91 2.47 -0.21
N TYR A 75 4.94 2.32 -1.53
CA TYR A 75 4.92 3.43 -2.47
C TYR A 75 3.65 4.27 -2.35
N PHE A 76 2.47 3.64 -2.34
CA PHE A 76 1.21 4.37 -2.18
C PHE A 76 1.07 5.02 -0.80
N ALA A 77 1.52 4.35 0.27
CA ALA A 77 1.57 4.94 1.60
C ALA A 77 2.43 6.21 1.62
N ALA A 78 3.60 6.18 0.95
CA ALA A 78 4.46 7.34 0.81
C ALA A 78 3.81 8.47 -0.01
N GLN A 79 3.08 8.14 -1.08
CA GLN A 79 2.33 9.13 -1.86
C GLN A 79 1.20 9.78 -1.04
N LEU A 80 0.46 8.98 -0.27
CA LEU A 80 -0.60 9.49 0.61
C LEU A 80 -0.03 10.39 1.72
N ALA A 81 1.13 10.02 2.27
CA ALA A 81 1.81 10.79 3.32
C ALA A 81 2.40 12.12 2.83
N GLN A 82 2.76 12.24 1.55
CA GLN A 82 3.30 13.49 0.99
C GLN A 82 2.27 14.63 0.96
N GLY A 83 0.97 14.32 1.11
CA GLY A 83 -0.10 15.30 1.06
C GLY A 83 -0.22 15.94 -0.32
N ALA A 84 -1.35 16.57 -0.62
CA ALA A 84 -1.48 17.25 -1.88
C ALA A 84 -0.55 18.48 -1.92
N TRP A 85 0.13 18.72 -3.04
CA TRP A 85 1.05 19.86 -3.22
C TRP A 85 0.41 21.23 -2.89
N TRP A 86 -0.90 21.38 -3.14
CA TRP A 86 -1.70 22.55 -2.78
C TRP A 86 -1.99 22.67 -1.28
N ALA A 87 -1.69 21.67 -0.45
CA ALA A 87 -1.75 21.77 1.01
C ALA A 87 -0.41 22.22 1.62
N ASN A 88 0.64 22.37 0.81
CA ASN A 88 1.95 22.79 1.28
C ASN A 88 1.98 24.30 1.56
N ARG A 89 2.08 24.70 2.83
CA ARG A 89 2.14 26.12 3.25
C ARG A 89 3.23 26.92 2.51
N ARG A 90 4.36 26.28 2.22
CA ARG A 90 5.49 26.93 1.52
C ARG A 90 5.15 27.26 0.07
N PHE A 91 4.32 26.45 -0.58
CA PHE A 91 3.82 26.71 -1.94
C PHE A 91 2.95 27.97 -1.99
N TRP A 92 2.02 28.13 -1.04
CA TRP A 92 1.18 29.34 -0.95
C TRP A 92 1.96 30.60 -0.61
N GLN A 93 3.00 30.50 0.22
CA GLN A 93 3.87 31.66 0.49
C GLN A 93 4.57 32.15 -0.77
N VAL A 94 5.11 31.24 -1.59
CA VAL A 94 5.76 31.63 -2.86
C VAL A 94 4.76 32.28 -3.82
N LEU A 95 3.55 31.73 -3.96
CA LEU A 95 2.49 32.35 -4.77
C LEU A 95 2.10 33.74 -4.28
N ALA A 96 2.00 33.94 -2.96
CA ALA A 96 1.68 35.24 -2.38
C ALA A 96 2.78 36.28 -2.66
N TYR A 97 4.06 35.91 -2.58
CA TYR A 97 5.17 36.80 -2.93
C TYR A 97 5.17 37.17 -4.40
N LEU A 98 4.94 36.22 -5.30
CA LEU A 98 4.84 36.50 -6.74
C LEU A 98 3.68 37.46 -7.04
N ALA A 99 2.51 37.23 -6.44
CA ALA A 99 1.35 38.11 -6.59
C ALA A 99 1.67 39.55 -6.13
N LEU A 100 2.41 39.72 -5.02
CA LEU A 100 2.86 41.02 -4.54
C LEU A 100 3.81 41.72 -5.52
N ILE A 101 4.79 41.00 -6.06
CA ILE A 101 5.76 41.55 -7.02
C ILE A 101 5.05 41.99 -8.31
N PHE A 102 4.19 41.14 -8.86
CA PHE A 102 3.42 41.49 -10.07
C PHE A 102 2.45 42.66 -9.82
N GLY A 103 1.78 42.69 -8.66
CA GLY A 103 0.91 43.80 -8.29
C GLY A 103 1.66 45.14 -8.17
N LEU A 104 2.85 45.13 -7.55
CA LEU A 104 3.71 46.31 -7.46
C LEU A 104 4.22 46.76 -8.82
N ALA A 105 4.68 45.83 -9.67
CA ALA A 105 5.15 46.15 -11.01
C ALA A 105 4.04 46.77 -11.88
N PHE A 106 2.82 46.25 -11.78
CA PHE A 106 1.65 46.77 -12.48
C PHE A 106 1.27 48.19 -12.01
N ALA A 107 1.25 48.42 -10.69
CA ALA A 107 0.99 49.76 -10.14
C ALA A 107 2.05 50.79 -10.57
N LEU A 108 3.32 50.36 -10.63
CA LEU A 108 4.42 51.22 -11.09
C LEU A 108 4.31 51.56 -12.58
N ALA A 109 3.91 50.60 -13.41
CA ALA A 109 3.67 50.81 -14.83
C ALA A 109 2.53 51.83 -15.06
N LEU A 110 1.43 51.73 -14.30
CA LEU A 110 0.32 52.68 -14.37
C LEU A 110 0.71 54.10 -13.93
N LEU A 111 1.62 54.25 -12.98
CA LEU A 111 2.11 55.57 -12.52
C LEU A 111 3.07 56.24 -13.52
N LEU A 112 3.69 55.46 -14.41
CA LEU A 112 4.63 55.94 -15.43
C LEU A 112 3.98 56.11 -16.82
N SER A 113 2.70 55.79 -16.95
CA SER A 113 1.89 55.93 -18.17
C SER A 113 1.09 57.23 -18.15
#